data_AF-A0A1V5LLU5-F1
#
_entry.id   AF-A0A1V5LLU5-F1
#
_cell.length_a   1.000
_cell.length_b   1.000
_cell.length_c   1.000
_cell.angle_alpha   90.00
_cell.angle_beta   90.00
_cell.angle_gamma   90.00
#
_symmetry.space_group_name_H-M   'P 1'
#
loop_
_entity.id
_entity.type
_entity.pdbx_description
1 polymer ?
#
loop_
_entity_poly.entity_id
_entity_poly.type
_entity_poly.pdbx_seq_one_letter_code
_entity_poly.pdbx_strand_id
1 'polypeptide(L)'
;MPERKRGPVDEGKIRELLGRKKGRMKLCLTACASCGLCAESCFLFMSHDKDPRYMPSYKMVHSLGRLYRKRGKVSRGQLEEMKELVFKNCALCGRCYCPFGIDIPNVIAFARAILRSQGIYGMYPHSVGGPEAERRDGDTPQGE
;
A
#
# COMPACT_ATOMS: atom_id res chain seq x y z
N MET A 1 22.73 -4.52 0.49
CA MET A 1 21.55 -5.40 0.36
C MET A 1 21.53 -5.89 -1.09
N PRO A 2 21.57 -7.20 -1.37
CA PRO A 2 21.72 -7.67 -2.75
C PRO A 2 20.50 -7.28 -3.57
N GLU A 3 20.73 -6.78 -4.79
CA GLU A 3 19.70 -6.50 -5.79
C GLU A 3 18.83 -7.76 -5.97
N ARG A 4 17.64 -7.75 -5.34
CA ARG A 4 16.68 -8.83 -5.52
C ARG A 4 16.09 -8.68 -6.91
N LYS A 5 16.62 -9.47 -7.85
CA LYS A 5 16.12 -9.66 -9.21
C LYS A 5 14.58 -9.61 -9.20
N ARG A 6 14.01 -8.76 -10.07
CA ARG A 6 12.56 -8.71 -10.38
C ARG A 6 12.12 -10.10 -10.88
N GLY A 7 11.78 -10.98 -9.93
CA GLY A 7 11.35 -12.34 -10.22
C GLY A 7 9.90 -12.39 -10.72
N PRO A 8 9.48 -13.53 -11.31
CA PRO A 8 8.09 -13.77 -11.69
C PRO A 8 7.17 -13.67 -10.46
N VAL A 9 5.92 -13.28 -10.69
CA VAL A 9 4.91 -13.16 -9.61
C VAL A 9 4.51 -14.56 -9.14
N ASP A 10 4.65 -14.82 -7.84
CA ASP A 10 4.16 -16.04 -7.21
C ASP A 10 2.68 -15.86 -6.81
N GLU A 11 1.80 -16.16 -7.77
CA GLU A 11 0.36 -16.13 -7.56
C GLU A 11 -0.11 -17.16 -6.52
N GLY A 12 0.60 -18.29 -6.38
CA GLY A 12 0.28 -19.34 -5.42
C GLY A 12 0.40 -18.80 -4.00
N LYS A 13 1.50 -18.11 -3.71
CA LYS A 13 1.74 -17.46 -2.43
C LYS A 13 0.74 -16.35 -2.14
N ILE A 14 0.40 -15.54 -3.15
CA ILE A 14 -0.62 -14.49 -2.99
C ILE A 14 -1.96 -15.12 -2.60
N ARG A 15 -2.38 -16.19 -3.30
CA ARG A 15 -3.64 -16.90 -3.01
C ARG A 15 -3.65 -17.51 -1.61
N GLU A 16 -2.54 -18.12 -1.19
CA GLU A 16 -2.37 -18.66 0.16
C GLU A 16 -2.57 -17.57 1.22
N LEU A 17 -1.87 -16.43 1.07
CA LEU A 17 -1.97 -15.31 2.01
C LEU A 17 -3.40 -14.73 2.05
N LEU A 18 -4.02 -14.48 0.88
CA LEU A 18 -5.39 -13.99 0.81
C LEU A 18 -6.40 -14.94 1.48
N GLY A 19 -6.13 -16.25 1.43
CA GLY A 19 -6.90 -17.29 2.12
C GLY A 19 -6.85 -17.17 3.65
N ARG A 20 -5.67 -16.94 4.22
CA ARG A 20 -5.46 -16.85 5.69
C ARG A 20 -6.32 -15.77 6.37
N LYS A 21 -6.63 -14.67 5.68
CA LYS A 21 -7.41 -13.54 6.23
C LYS A 21 -8.70 -13.24 5.45
N LYS A 22 -9.19 -14.20 4.66
CA LYS A 22 -10.29 -14.00 3.69
C LYS A 22 -11.54 -13.37 4.30
N GLY A 23 -12.03 -13.89 5.43
CA GLY A 23 -13.28 -13.43 6.06
C GLY A 23 -13.21 -11.94 6.44
N ARG A 24 -12.24 -11.60 7.29
CA ARG A 24 -12.06 -10.22 7.80
C ARG A 24 -11.78 -9.23 6.67
N MET A 25 -10.86 -9.55 5.76
CA MET A 25 -10.49 -8.63 4.68
C MET A 25 -11.62 -8.43 3.67
N LYS A 26 -12.38 -9.48 3.34
CA LYS A 26 -13.55 -9.36 2.46
C LYS A 26 -14.63 -8.50 3.11
N LEU A 27 -14.89 -8.69 4.41
CA LEU A 27 -15.84 -7.87 5.15
C LEU A 27 -15.42 -6.39 5.13
N CYS A 28 -14.17 -6.07 5.45
CA CYS A 28 -13.66 -4.69 5.38
C CYS A 28 -13.83 -4.05 3.99
N LEU A 29 -13.55 -4.80 2.92
CA LEU A 29 -13.66 -4.31 1.55
C LEU A 29 -15.13 -4.13 1.12
N THR A 30 -16.02 -5.02 1.52
CA THR A 30 -17.45 -4.96 1.18
C THR A 30 -18.21 -3.93 2.01
N ALA A 31 -17.81 -3.70 3.28
CA ALA A 31 -18.45 -2.74 4.17
C ALA A 31 -18.18 -1.27 3.79
N CYS A 32 -17.20 -0.99 2.93
CA CYS A 32 -16.85 0.36 2.52
C CYS A 32 -17.94 0.96 1.62
N ALA A 33 -18.74 1.88 2.17
CA ALA A 33 -19.78 2.64 1.45
C ALA A 33 -19.24 3.77 0.55
N SER A 34 -17.91 3.90 0.42
CA SER A 34 -17.26 4.98 -0.36
C SER A 34 -17.68 6.40 0.04
N CYS A 35 -18.04 6.61 1.32
CA CYS A 35 -18.50 7.89 1.86
C CYS A 35 -17.45 9.01 1.93
N GLY A 36 -16.17 8.71 1.75
CA GLY A 36 -15.09 9.71 1.76
C GLY A 36 -14.64 10.20 3.13
N LEU A 37 -15.34 9.90 4.23
CA LEU A 37 -15.02 10.42 5.58
C LEU A 37 -13.60 10.10 6.06
N CYS A 38 -13.02 8.98 5.63
CA CYS A 38 -11.64 8.64 5.96
C CYS A 38 -10.58 9.58 5.32
N ALA A 39 -10.97 10.32 4.28
CA ALA A 39 -10.08 11.20 3.53
C ALA A 39 -9.67 12.41 4.38
N GLU A 40 -10.63 13.06 5.04
CA GLU A 40 -10.40 14.24 5.87
C GLU A 40 -9.49 13.95 7.06
N SER A 41 -9.55 12.72 7.62
CA SER A 41 -8.65 12.31 8.70
C SER A 41 -7.21 12.03 8.25
N CYS A 42 -6.97 11.91 6.93
CA CYS A 42 -5.66 11.54 6.41
C CYS A 42 -4.83 12.79 6.10
N PHE A 43 -3.80 13.04 6.91
CA PHE A 43 -2.91 14.20 6.68
C PHE A 43 -2.25 14.20 5.30
N LEU A 44 -1.86 13.03 4.77
CA LEU A 44 -1.27 12.96 3.42
C LEU A 44 -2.26 13.36 2.33
N PHE A 45 -3.54 13.07 2.50
CA PHE A 45 -4.59 13.52 1.58
C PHE A 45 -4.77 15.04 1.66
N MET A 46 -4.79 15.58 2.88
CA MET A 46 -4.95 17.02 3.11
C MET A 46 -3.73 17.84 2.64
N SER A 47 -2.52 17.29 2.75
CA SER A 47 -1.27 17.96 2.34
C SER A 47 -0.93 17.82 0.85
N HIS A 48 -1.68 17.03 0.07
CA HIS A 48 -1.44 16.83 -1.36
C HIS A 48 -2.68 17.20 -2.19
N ASP A 49 -3.20 18.41 -1.96
CA ASP A 49 -4.29 19.01 -2.75
C ASP A 49 -5.51 18.10 -2.92
N LYS A 50 -5.81 17.28 -1.90
CA LYS A 50 -6.93 16.32 -1.91
C LYS A 50 -6.87 15.32 -3.08
N ASP A 51 -5.67 14.96 -3.53
CA ASP A 51 -5.47 13.95 -4.56
C ASP A 51 -6.01 12.57 -4.10
N PRO A 52 -6.96 11.95 -4.83
CA PRO A 52 -7.56 10.66 -4.49
C PRO A 52 -6.55 9.54 -4.26
N ARG A 53 -5.35 9.58 -4.86
CA ARG A 53 -4.27 8.59 -4.65
C ARG A 53 -3.80 8.55 -3.20
N TYR A 54 -4.01 9.62 -2.43
CA TYR A 54 -3.73 9.69 -1.00
C TYR A 54 -4.94 9.37 -0.11
N MET A 55 -6.14 9.21 -0.67
CA MET A 55 -7.33 8.86 0.10
C MET A 55 -7.22 7.42 0.67
N PRO A 56 -7.50 7.18 1.98
CA PRO A 56 -7.37 5.85 2.59
C PRO A 56 -8.26 4.77 1.95
N SER A 57 -9.53 5.08 1.68
CA SER A 57 -10.46 4.15 1.00
C SER A 57 -9.98 3.80 -0.40
N TYR A 58 -9.46 4.78 -1.15
CA TYR A 58 -8.90 4.56 -2.48
C TYR A 58 -7.73 3.57 -2.43
N LYS A 59 -6.76 3.80 -1.54
CA LYS A 59 -5.63 2.88 -1.34
C LYS A 59 -6.10 1.47 -1.00
N MET A 60 -7.11 1.35 -0.12
CA MET A 60 -7.67 0.06 0.29
C MET A 60 -8.24 -0.72 -0.91
N VAL A 61 -9.06 -0.07 -1.73
CA VAL A 61 -9.78 -0.68 -2.87
C VAL A 61 -8.83 -0.98 -4.05
N HIS A 62 -7.85 -0.10 -4.29
CA HIS A 62 -6.90 -0.23 -5.40
C HIS A 62 -5.68 -1.10 -5.08
N SER A 63 -5.43 -1.41 -3.81
CA SER A 63 -4.43 -2.41 -3.38
C SER A 63 -5.08 -3.77 -3.09
N LEU A 64 -5.45 -4.03 -1.83
CA LEU A 64 -6.00 -5.32 -1.41
C LEU A 64 -7.33 -5.63 -2.12
N GLY A 65 -8.16 -4.63 -2.36
CA GLY A 65 -9.40 -4.80 -3.13
C GLY A 65 -9.16 -5.31 -4.55
N ARG A 66 -8.06 -4.90 -5.20
CA ARG A 66 -7.67 -5.39 -6.53
C ARG A 66 -7.19 -6.84 -6.46
N LEU A 67 -6.42 -7.20 -5.43
CA LEU A 67 -5.96 -8.57 -5.20
C LEU A 67 -7.13 -9.55 -4.98
N TYR A 68 -8.14 -9.17 -4.20
CA TYR A 68 -9.35 -9.99 -4.01
C TYR A 68 -10.20 -10.08 -5.29
N ARG A 69 -10.41 -8.97 -6.01
CA ARG A 69 -11.17 -8.97 -7.27
C ARG A 69 -10.54 -9.87 -8.32
N LYS A 70 -9.22 -9.86 -8.43
CA LYS A 70 -8.45 -10.68 -9.37
C LYS A 70 -8.14 -12.09 -8.85
N ARG A 71 -8.59 -12.45 -7.63
CA ARG A 71 -8.29 -13.74 -6.98
C ARG A 71 -6.78 -14.07 -6.95
N GLY A 72 -5.94 -13.05 -6.78
CA GLY A 72 -4.49 -13.17 -6.79
C GLY A 72 -3.83 -13.26 -8.17
N LYS A 73 -4.59 -13.24 -9.27
CA LYS A 73 -4.06 -13.21 -10.65
C LYS A 73 -3.67 -11.79 -11.05
N VAL A 74 -2.43 -11.39 -10.77
CA VAL A 74 -1.93 -10.03 -10.97
C VAL A 74 -0.55 -10.03 -11.62
N SER A 75 -0.29 -9.07 -12.50
CA SER A 75 1.02 -8.91 -13.12
C SER A 75 1.98 -8.11 -12.25
N ARG A 76 3.29 -8.18 -12.55
CA ARG A 76 4.32 -7.42 -11.83
C ARG A 76 4.05 -5.92 -11.85
N GLY A 77 3.67 -5.38 -13.02
CA GLY A 77 3.33 -3.95 -13.14
C GLY A 77 2.19 -3.53 -12.22
N GLN A 78 1.16 -4.38 -12.05
CA GLN A 78 0.07 -4.08 -11.13
C GLN A 78 0.52 -4.06 -9.67
N LEU A 79 1.46 -4.93 -9.29
CA LEU A 79 2.04 -4.91 -7.94
C LEU A 79 2.93 -3.68 -7.71
N GLU A 80 3.63 -3.20 -8.75
CA GLU A 80 4.41 -1.96 -8.70
C GLU A 80 3.52 -0.71 -8.60
N GLU A 81 2.37 -0.67 -9.28
CA GLU A 81 1.35 0.38 -9.07
C GLU A 81 0.84 0.38 -7.61
N MET A 82 0.59 -0.80 -7.05
CA MET A 82 0.16 -0.92 -5.65
C MET A 82 1.26 -0.46 -4.69
N LYS A 83 2.54 -0.67 -5.01
CA LYS A 83 3.70 -0.24 -4.19
C LYS A 83 3.62 1.26 -3.89
N GLU A 84 3.38 2.09 -4.91
CA GLU A 84 3.27 3.54 -4.73
C GLU A 84 2.11 3.89 -3.78
N LEU A 85 0.95 3.26 -3.94
CA LEU A 85 -0.22 3.54 -3.09
C LEU A 85 -0.01 3.13 -1.63
N VAL A 86 0.58 1.95 -1.39
CA VAL A 86 0.65 1.41 -0.02
C VAL A 86 1.93 1.78 0.71
N PHE A 87 3.04 2.08 0.02
CA PHE A 87 4.29 2.49 0.66
C PHE A 87 4.48 4.00 0.61
N LYS A 88 4.53 4.61 -0.58
CA LYS A 88 4.82 6.04 -0.74
C LYS A 88 3.67 6.91 -0.24
N ASN A 89 2.46 6.60 -0.67
CA ASN A 89 1.32 7.45 -0.34
C ASN A 89 0.76 7.19 1.06
N CYS A 90 1.29 6.25 1.83
CA CYS A 90 0.75 5.90 3.14
C CYS A 90 1.88 5.76 4.17
N ALA A 91 1.87 6.58 5.22
CA ALA A 91 2.83 6.41 6.33
C ALA A 91 2.44 5.27 7.29
N LEU A 92 1.26 4.65 7.12
CA LEU A 92 0.69 3.68 8.05
C LEU A 92 0.56 4.22 9.48
N CYS A 93 0.21 5.49 9.63
CA CYS A 93 0.14 6.19 10.92
C CYS A 93 -1.07 5.84 11.81
N GLY A 94 -2.03 5.06 11.30
CA GLY A 94 -3.24 4.68 12.07
C GLY A 94 -4.28 5.79 12.27
N ARG A 95 -4.04 7.03 11.81
CA ARG A 95 -4.96 8.17 12.04
C ARG A 95 -6.24 8.15 11.21
N CYS A 96 -6.33 7.33 10.16
CA CYS A 96 -7.53 7.31 9.34
C CYS A 96 -8.71 6.69 10.10
N TYR A 97 -9.81 7.43 10.17
CA TYR A 97 -11.03 7.02 10.86
C TYR A 97 -12.08 6.53 9.87
N CYS A 98 -12.86 5.52 10.26
CA CYS A 98 -14.00 5.04 9.50
C CYS A 98 -15.18 4.78 10.45
N PRO A 99 -16.35 5.41 10.22
CA PRO A 99 -17.52 5.22 11.09
C PRO A 99 -18.11 3.80 10.99
N PHE A 100 -17.82 3.08 9.91
CA PHE A 100 -18.21 1.68 9.72
C PHE A 100 -17.28 0.67 10.43
N GLY A 101 -16.30 1.15 11.20
CA GLY A 101 -15.36 0.28 11.93
C GLY A 101 -14.35 -0.44 11.02
N ILE A 102 -14.12 0.07 9.81
CA ILE A 102 -13.15 -0.53 8.89
C ILE A 102 -11.73 -0.17 9.34
N ASP A 103 -10.96 -1.19 9.71
CA ASP A 103 -9.54 -1.07 10.02
C ASP A 103 -8.70 -0.94 8.71
N ILE A 104 -8.75 0.25 8.12
CA ILE A 104 -8.01 0.60 6.90
C ILE A 104 -6.48 0.42 7.08
N PRO A 105 -5.85 0.84 8.21
CA PRO A 105 -4.44 0.59 8.44
C PRO A 105 -4.09 -0.91 8.33
N ASN A 106 -4.88 -1.79 8.92
CA ASN A 106 -4.62 -3.23 8.87
C ASN A 106 -4.79 -3.82 7.47
N VAL A 107 -5.79 -3.34 6.72
CA VAL A 107 -5.94 -3.73 5.31
C VAL A 107 -4.72 -3.33 4.49
N ILE A 108 -4.22 -2.10 4.65
CA ILE A 108 -3.01 -1.62 3.95
C ILE A 108 -1.77 -2.38 4.42
N ALA A 109 -1.62 -2.64 5.71
CA ALA A 109 -0.52 -3.43 6.26
C ALA A 109 -0.50 -4.85 5.68
N PHE A 110 -1.67 -5.45 5.48
CA PHE A 110 -1.77 -6.75 4.86
C PHE A 110 -1.42 -6.71 3.36
N ALA A 111 -1.84 -5.68 2.63
CA ALA A 111 -1.39 -5.46 1.25
C ALA A 111 0.14 -5.34 1.16
N ARG A 112 0.78 -4.61 2.08
CA ARG A 112 2.25 -4.53 2.18
C ARG A 112 2.88 -5.89 2.43
N ALA A 113 2.30 -6.72 3.29
CA ALA A 113 2.81 -8.07 3.56
C ALA A 113 2.77 -8.95 2.31
N ILE A 114 1.71 -8.85 1.50
CA ILE A 114 1.63 -9.55 0.21
C ILE A 114 2.70 -9.03 -0.75
N LEU A 115 2.89 -7.72 -0.88
CA LEU A 115 3.95 -7.16 -1.73
C LEU A 115 5.35 -7.61 -1.30
N ARG A 116 5.62 -7.63 0.01
CA ARG A 116 6.90 -8.14 0.54
C ARG A 116 7.13 -9.61 0.21
N SER A 117 6.09 -10.44 0.21
CA SER A 117 6.21 -11.85 -0.20
C SER A 117 6.61 -11.99 -1.67
N GLN A 118 6.33 -10.98 -2.51
CA GLN A 118 6.73 -10.90 -3.92
C GLN A 118 8.07 -10.19 -4.13
N GLY A 119 8.79 -9.89 -3.04
CA GLY A 119 10.05 -9.15 -3.07
C GLY A 119 9.90 -7.67 -3.38
N ILE A 120 8.70 -7.09 -3.19
CA ILE A 120 8.45 -5.66 -3.37
C ILE A 120 8.44 -4.98 -1.99
N TYR A 121 9.38 -4.06 -1.80
CA TYR A 121 9.56 -3.31 -0.57
C TYR A 121 9.34 -1.81 -0.82
N GLY A 122 8.88 -1.09 0.19
CA GLY A 122 8.88 0.37 0.17
C GLY A 122 10.31 0.88 0.33
N MET A 123 10.76 1.74 -0.58
CA MET A 123 12.00 2.49 -0.38
C MET A 123 11.70 3.70 0.50
N TYR A 124 12.50 3.88 1.54
CA TYR A 124 12.57 5.13 2.28
C TYR A 124 13.84 5.85 1.81
N PRO A 125 13.80 7.16 1.52
CA PRO A 125 14.97 7.89 1.02
C PRO A 125 16.20 7.76 1.95
N HIS A 126 15.99 7.52 3.25
CA HIS A 126 17.06 7.29 4.23
C HIS A 126 17.25 5.83 4.66
N SER A 127 16.65 4.85 3.97
CA SER A 127 17.01 3.44 4.22
C SER A 127 18.38 3.17 3.63
N VAL A 128 19.36 2.95 4.52
CA VAL A 128 20.74 2.56 4.19
C VAL A 128 20.75 1.46 3.12
N GLY A 129 21.05 1.83 1.87
CA GLY A 129 21.12 0.91 0.72
C GLY A 129 19.98 0.96 -0.31
N GLY A 130 19.21 2.05 -0.43
CA GLY A 130 18.34 2.27 -1.60
C GLY A 130 19.13 2.65 -2.88
N PRO A 131 18.65 2.32 -4.10
CA PRO A 131 19.30 2.71 -5.34
C PRO A 131 19.31 4.23 -5.49
N GLU A 132 20.47 4.76 -5.89
CA GLU A 132 20.77 6.19 -5.97
C GLU A 132 19.89 6.96 -6.98
N ALA A 133 19.22 6.23 -7.87
CA ALA A 133 18.44 6.76 -9.00
C ALA A 133 17.18 7.57 -8.62
N GLU A 134 16.78 7.60 -7.34
CA GLU A 134 15.66 8.42 -6.86
C GLU A 134 16.08 9.47 -5.80
N ARG A 135 17.38 9.71 -5.58
CA ARG A 135 17.81 10.91 -4.84
C ARG A 135 17.42 12.13 -5.68
N ARG A 136 16.44 12.90 -5.22
CA ARG A 136 16.18 14.24 -5.77
C ARG A 136 17.38 15.14 -5.42
N ASP A 137 17.72 16.07 -6.30
CA ASP A 137 18.85 17.03 -6.16
C ASP A 137 18.85 17.91 -4.89
N GLY A 138 17.88 17.73 -3.98
CA GLY A 138 17.79 18.43 -2.69
C GLY A 138 18.07 17.58 -1.45
N ASP A 139 18.41 16.28 -1.57
CA ASP A 139 18.70 15.39 -0.42
C ASP A 139 20.15 15.51 0.09
N THR A 140 20.78 16.67 -0.07
CA THR A 140 22.06 16.93 0.59
C THR A 140 21.75 17.24 2.04
N PRO A 141 22.25 16.46 3.03
CA PRO A 141 22.13 16.87 4.42
C PRO A 141 22.88 18.19 4.57
N GLN A 142 22.14 19.28 4.81
CA GLN A 142 22.71 20.46 5.44
C GLN A 142 23.11 20.01 6.84
N GLY A 143 24.38 19.69 7.00
CA GLY A 143 24.97 19.41 8.29
C GLY A 143 24.96 20.68 9.13
N GLU A 144 24.41 20.55 10.33
CA GLU A 144 24.83 21.29 11.52
C GLU A 144 25.42 20.28 12.52
#